data_AF-A0A2K2A7L5-F1
#
_entry.id   AF-A0A2K2A7L5-F1
#
_cell.length_a   1.000
_cell.length_b   1.000
_cell.length_c   1.000
_cell.angle_alpha   90.00
_cell.angle_beta   90.00
_cell.angle_gamma   90.00
#
_symmetry.space_group_name_H-M   'P 1'
#
loop_
_entity.id
_entity.type
_entity.pdbx_description
1 polymer ?
#
loop_
_entity_poly.entity_id
_entity_poly.type
_entity_poly.pdbx_seq_one_letter_code
_entity_poly.pdbx_strand_id
1 'polypeptide(L)'
;MVAAVVDIERMEKQQRVRKRPRFAWDVGPAQPEERAPVVARNEGMAARYVSPPRREDDREGHYMFNLGENLTPRYKILSKMGEGTFGRVLECWDRQTREYVAIKVVRSIHKYRDAAMIEVDILQRVAKNEKASSRCVQIRNWFDYRNHICIVFEKLGPSLFDFLKRNKYSPFPVDLVREFGRQLLESVACLGWSYPCDLWSIGCILVELCSGEALFQTHENLEHLAMMERVLGPLPEHMILRANRGAEKYFRRGSRLNWPEGAVSRESIRAVKKLDRLKLMISQHVDSSRSSLIDLLHGLLKYDPSERLTAWQALNHPFFKCPT
;
A
#
# COMPACT_ATOMS: atom_id res chain seq x y z
N MET A 1 -7.92 8.12 -5.12
CA MET A 1 -8.27 6.89 -5.86
C MET A 1 -8.49 7.06 -7.37
N VAL A 2 -9.01 8.18 -7.89
CA VAL A 2 -9.11 8.35 -9.37
C VAL A 2 -7.74 8.36 -10.06
N ALA A 3 -6.71 8.99 -9.47
CA ALA A 3 -5.34 8.91 -10.00
C ALA A 3 -4.68 7.52 -9.79
N ALA A 4 -4.93 6.86 -8.66
CA ALA A 4 -4.36 5.55 -8.36
C ALA A 4 -5.03 4.39 -9.13
N VAL A 5 -6.34 4.46 -9.39
CA VAL A 5 -7.09 3.53 -10.24
C VAL A 5 -6.69 3.72 -11.71
N VAL A 6 -6.42 4.97 -12.13
CA VAL A 6 -5.87 5.28 -13.47
C VAL A 6 -4.44 4.76 -13.64
N ASP A 7 -3.60 4.80 -12.59
CA ASP A 7 -2.24 4.24 -12.65
C ASP A 7 -2.23 2.69 -12.57
N ILE A 8 -3.17 2.06 -11.86
CA ILE A 8 -3.32 0.59 -11.80
C ILE A 8 -3.85 0.03 -13.13
N GLU A 9 -4.85 0.67 -13.78
CA GLU A 9 -5.31 0.25 -15.13
C GLU A 9 -4.21 0.38 -16.20
N ARG A 10 -3.21 1.25 -15.98
CA ARG A 10 -2.06 1.44 -16.88
C ARG A 10 -1.09 0.27 -16.84
N MET A 11 -1.05 -0.49 -15.74
CA MET A 11 -0.22 -1.68 -15.59
C MET A 11 -0.90 -2.95 -16.14
N GLU A 12 -2.23 -3.00 -16.17
CA GLU A 12 -2.97 -4.19 -16.63
C GLU A 12 -3.28 -4.19 -18.15
N LYS A 13 -3.36 -3.02 -18.80
CA LYS A 13 -3.68 -2.92 -20.25
C LYS A 13 -2.48 -2.99 -21.21
N GLN A 14 -1.26 -3.23 -20.74
CA GLN A 14 -0.07 -3.33 -21.60
C GLN A 14 0.19 -4.72 -22.20
N GLN A 15 -0.76 -5.65 -22.10
CA GLN A 15 -0.82 -6.79 -23.03
C GLN A 15 -1.62 -6.43 -24.29
N ARG A 16 -1.02 -5.63 -25.18
CA ARG A 16 -1.16 -5.74 -26.64
C ARG A 16 -0.28 -4.67 -27.32
N VAL A 17 0.71 -5.15 -28.04
CA VAL A 17 1.73 -4.41 -28.77
C VAL A 17 1.13 -3.39 -29.74
N ARG A 18 1.35 -2.09 -29.51
CA ARG A 18 1.55 -1.07 -30.57
C ARG A 18 2.52 0.01 -30.07
N LYS A 19 3.65 0.17 -30.76
CA LYS A 19 4.72 1.12 -30.43
C LYS A 19 4.20 2.57 -30.56
N ARG A 20 4.46 3.40 -29.53
CA ARG A 20 4.18 4.85 -29.52
C ARG A 20 5.28 5.61 -30.28
N PRO A 21 4.99 6.70 -31.02
CA PRO A 21 6.02 7.52 -31.65
C PRO A 21 6.76 8.35 -30.58
N ARG A 22 8.09 8.48 -30.71
CA ARG A 22 8.95 9.31 -29.84
C ARG A 22 8.81 10.79 -30.20
N PHE A 23 8.72 11.66 -29.20
CA PHE A 23 8.80 13.12 -29.38
C PHE A 23 10.16 13.67 -28.91
N ALA A 24 10.53 14.87 -29.35
CA ALA A 24 11.88 15.42 -29.29
C ALA A 24 12.47 15.67 -27.87
N TRP A 25 11.71 15.44 -26.81
CA TRP A 25 12.18 15.45 -25.41
C TRP A 25 12.37 14.04 -24.83
N ASP A 26 12.14 12.97 -25.61
CA ASP A 26 12.45 11.57 -25.28
C ASP A 26 13.94 11.22 -25.51
N VAL A 27 14.84 12.20 -25.44
CA VAL A 27 16.29 11.96 -25.60
C VAL A 27 16.91 11.84 -24.22
N GLY A 28 16.98 10.61 -23.73
CA GLY A 28 17.87 10.29 -22.61
C GLY A 28 19.32 10.60 -23.01
N PRO A 29 20.19 10.96 -22.05
CA PRO A 29 21.59 11.26 -22.35
C PRO A 29 22.25 10.11 -23.11
N ALA A 30 23.16 10.43 -24.03
CA ALA A 30 23.86 9.46 -24.86
C ALA A 30 24.45 8.34 -23.99
N GLN A 31 24.20 7.09 -24.39
CA GLN A 31 24.68 5.91 -23.69
C GLN A 31 26.21 5.97 -23.55
N PRO A 32 26.77 5.78 -22.34
CA PRO A 32 28.18 5.45 -22.24
C PRO A 32 28.38 4.08 -22.88
N GLU A 33 29.42 3.97 -23.72
CA GLU A 33 29.88 2.73 -24.34
C GLU A 33 29.90 1.56 -23.35
N GLU A 34 29.56 0.37 -23.84
CA GLU A 34 29.60 -0.90 -23.11
C GLU A 34 30.94 -1.08 -22.39
N ARG A 35 30.95 -0.74 -21.10
CA ARG A 35 31.99 -1.20 -20.17
C ARG A 35 31.51 -2.51 -19.57
N ALA A 36 32.38 -3.51 -19.67
CA ALA A 36 32.30 -4.83 -19.06
C ALA A 36 31.66 -4.78 -17.65
N PRO A 37 30.95 -5.85 -17.23
CA PRO A 37 30.11 -5.83 -16.03
C PRO A 37 30.91 -5.33 -14.82
N VAL A 38 30.57 -4.12 -14.37
CA VAL A 38 31.10 -3.57 -13.13
C VAL A 38 30.39 -4.33 -12.01
N VAL A 39 31.00 -5.43 -11.60
CA VAL A 39 30.75 -6.04 -10.30
C VAL A 39 31.12 -4.98 -9.28
N ALA A 40 30.11 -4.33 -8.69
CA ALA A 40 30.32 -3.50 -7.51
C ALA A 40 30.97 -4.41 -6.46
N ARG A 41 32.28 -4.21 -6.25
CA ARG A 41 33.01 -4.80 -5.14
C ARG A 41 32.45 -4.18 -3.86
N ASN A 42 31.52 -4.88 -3.23
CA ASN A 42 31.34 -4.78 -1.79
C ASN A 42 32.55 -5.47 -1.15
N GLU A 43 33.63 -4.72 -0.97
CA GLU A 43 34.67 -5.09 -0.01
C GLU A 43 34.08 -4.84 1.38
N GLY A 44 33.64 -5.93 2.02
CA GLY A 44 33.31 -5.92 3.45
C GLY A 44 31.87 -6.30 3.82
N MET A 45 31.39 -7.49 3.43
CA MET A 45 30.60 -8.38 4.31
C MET A 45 30.11 -9.64 3.58
N ALA A 46 30.42 -10.78 4.19
CA ALA A 46 29.93 -12.14 3.93
C ALA A 46 30.37 -12.82 2.61
N ALA A 47 30.97 -14.00 2.76
CA ALA A 47 31.26 -14.95 1.70
C ALA A 47 30.08 -15.09 0.73
N ARG A 48 30.38 -15.08 -0.58
CA ARG A 48 29.41 -15.37 -1.64
C ARG A 48 28.79 -16.74 -1.39
N TYR A 49 27.67 -16.80 -0.68
CA TYR A 49 26.82 -17.98 -0.67
C TYR A 49 26.30 -18.12 -2.10
N VAL A 50 26.98 -18.95 -2.89
CA VAL A 50 26.46 -19.38 -4.19
C VAL A 50 25.11 -19.99 -3.90
N SER A 51 24.06 -19.43 -4.50
CA SER A 51 22.72 -19.97 -4.35
C SER A 51 22.75 -21.46 -4.69
N PRO A 52 22.15 -22.34 -3.86
CA PRO A 52 22.09 -23.75 -4.19
C PRO A 52 21.32 -23.96 -5.50
N PRO A 53 21.44 -25.15 -6.11
CA PRO A 53 20.72 -25.49 -7.33
C PRO A 53 19.22 -25.24 -7.18
N ARG A 54 18.60 -24.82 -8.29
CA ARG A 54 17.17 -24.58 -8.38
C ARG A 54 16.41 -25.85 -8.04
N ARG A 55 15.30 -25.70 -7.31
CA ARG A 55 14.29 -26.75 -7.10
C ARG A 55 13.03 -26.40 -7.87
N GLU A 56 12.15 -27.37 -8.04
CA GLU A 56 10.85 -27.09 -8.64
C GLU A 56 10.03 -26.16 -7.75
N ASP A 57 9.57 -25.08 -8.37
CA ASP A 57 8.62 -24.12 -7.79
C ASP A 57 7.19 -24.66 -8.01
N ASP A 58 6.18 -24.07 -7.37
CA ASP A 58 4.80 -24.37 -7.77
C ASP A 58 4.46 -23.77 -9.15
N ARG A 59 3.26 -24.12 -9.66
CA ARG A 59 2.77 -23.63 -10.96
C ARG A 59 2.69 -22.11 -11.06
N GLU A 60 2.65 -21.43 -9.92
CA GLU A 60 2.55 -19.98 -9.80
C GLU A 60 3.90 -19.30 -9.56
N GLY A 61 4.99 -20.07 -9.51
CA GLY A 61 6.36 -19.61 -9.30
C GLY A 61 6.70 -19.33 -7.83
N HIS A 62 5.92 -19.81 -6.86
CA HIS A 62 6.29 -19.68 -5.45
C HIS A 62 7.30 -20.74 -5.03
N TYR A 63 8.14 -20.35 -4.07
CA TYR A 63 9.07 -21.26 -3.42
C TYR A 63 8.32 -22.34 -2.64
N MET A 64 8.65 -23.60 -2.93
CA MET A 64 8.15 -24.77 -2.21
C MET A 64 9.02 -25.06 -0.98
N PHE A 65 8.41 -25.12 0.20
CA PHE A 65 9.10 -25.26 1.47
C PHE A 65 8.45 -26.28 2.39
N ASN A 66 9.24 -26.79 3.35
CA ASN A 66 8.77 -27.63 4.46
C ASN A 66 9.06 -26.96 5.80
N LEU A 67 8.16 -27.15 6.78
CA LEU A 67 8.42 -26.66 8.13
C LEU A 67 9.63 -27.37 8.74
N GLY A 68 10.50 -26.61 9.39
CA GLY A 68 11.74 -27.10 9.99
C GLY A 68 12.93 -27.20 9.04
N GLU A 69 12.76 -27.03 7.72
CA GLU A 69 13.88 -26.97 6.79
C GLU A 69 14.66 -25.66 6.91
N ASN A 70 15.86 -25.63 6.32
CA ASN A 70 16.69 -24.43 6.28
C ASN A 70 16.59 -23.76 4.91
N LEU A 71 16.27 -22.45 4.88
CA LEU A 71 16.49 -21.63 3.68
C LEU A 71 18.00 -21.53 3.43
N THR A 72 18.75 -21.11 4.45
CA THR A 72 20.22 -21.10 4.44
C THR A 72 20.72 -21.72 5.74
N PRO A 73 22.02 -22.04 5.89
CA PRO A 73 22.56 -22.48 7.18
C PRO A 73 22.24 -21.53 8.35
N ARG A 74 21.91 -20.25 8.08
CA ARG A 74 21.50 -19.25 9.06
C ARG A 74 20.01 -19.30 9.40
N TYR A 75 19.13 -19.44 8.41
CA TYR A 75 17.68 -19.27 8.58
C TYR A 75 16.92 -20.59 8.53
N LYS A 76 16.29 -20.98 9.64
CA LYS A 76 15.41 -22.15 9.74
C LYS A 76 13.94 -21.74 9.64
N ILE A 77 13.17 -22.36 8.76
CA ILE A 77 11.74 -22.08 8.56
C ILE A 77 10.92 -22.67 9.71
N LEU A 78 10.03 -21.88 10.30
CA LEU A 78 9.19 -22.29 11.41
C LEU A 78 7.70 -22.32 11.05
N SER A 79 7.21 -21.27 10.39
CA SER A 79 5.80 -21.13 10.03
C SER A 79 5.62 -20.24 8.81
N LYS A 80 4.43 -20.29 8.18
CA LYS A 80 4.02 -19.36 7.13
C LYS A 80 3.19 -18.24 7.77
N MET A 81 3.65 -17.00 7.62
CA MET A 81 2.98 -15.81 8.15
C MET A 81 1.98 -15.19 7.16
N GLY A 82 2.25 -15.30 5.85
CA GLY A 82 1.38 -14.72 4.83
C GLY A 82 1.71 -15.16 3.40
N GLU A 83 0.81 -14.86 2.48
CA GLU A 83 0.97 -15.09 1.04
C GLU A 83 0.21 -14.02 0.25
N GLY A 84 0.74 -13.66 -0.91
CA GLY A 84 0.05 -12.81 -1.87
C GLY A 84 0.61 -12.96 -3.28
N THR A 85 0.24 -12.02 -4.15
CA THR A 85 0.65 -11.99 -5.56
C THR A 85 2.17 -12.01 -5.76
N PHE A 86 2.91 -11.44 -4.81
CA PHE A 86 4.36 -11.27 -4.92
C PHE A 86 5.18 -12.42 -4.35
N GLY A 87 4.58 -13.28 -3.52
CA GLY A 87 5.30 -14.37 -2.85
C GLY A 87 4.71 -14.75 -1.50
N ARG A 88 5.56 -15.32 -0.63
CA ARG A 88 5.20 -15.80 0.71
C ARG A 88 6.06 -15.12 1.77
N VAL A 89 5.51 -14.91 2.95
CA VAL A 89 6.25 -14.45 4.13
C VAL A 89 6.33 -15.59 5.13
N LEU A 90 7.55 -15.95 5.50
CA LEU A 90 7.85 -17.07 6.39
C LEU A 90 8.44 -16.56 7.71
N GLU A 91 7.98 -17.10 8.82
CA GLU A 91 8.66 -16.94 10.09
C GLU A 91 9.87 -17.87 10.13
N CYS A 92 11.04 -17.30 10.40
CA CYS A 92 12.28 -18.06 10.48
C CYS A 92 13.02 -17.78 11.79
N TRP A 93 13.77 -18.77 12.26
CA TRP A 93 14.79 -18.60 13.31
C TRP A 93 16.12 -18.20 12.69
N ASP A 94 16.63 -17.02 13.03
CA ASP A 94 17.97 -16.58 12.69
C ASP A 94 18.98 -17.13 13.70
N ARG A 95 19.79 -18.10 13.28
CA ARG A 95 20.78 -18.75 14.15
C ARG A 95 21.95 -17.85 14.52
N GLN A 96 22.23 -16.79 13.75
CA GLN A 96 23.32 -15.88 14.03
C GLN A 96 22.92 -14.85 15.10
N THR A 97 21.78 -14.19 14.92
CA THR A 97 21.31 -13.18 15.90
C THR A 97 20.55 -13.80 17.07
N ARG A 98 20.12 -15.07 16.95
CA ARG A 98 19.25 -15.76 17.90
C ARG A 98 17.90 -15.07 18.09
N GLU A 99 17.33 -14.59 16.99
CA GLU A 99 16.05 -13.89 16.95
C GLU A 99 15.11 -14.51 15.93
N TYR A 100 13.81 -14.25 16.10
CA TYR A 100 12.81 -14.56 15.10
C TYR A 100 12.75 -13.44 14.05
N VAL A 101 12.74 -13.83 12.78
CA VAL A 101 12.68 -12.92 11.63
C VAL A 101 11.53 -13.27 10.70
N ALA A 102 11.04 -12.29 9.96
CA ALA A 102 10.09 -12.50 8.87
C ALA A 102 10.85 -12.45 7.54
N ILE A 103 10.81 -13.51 6.75
CA ILE A 103 11.47 -13.59 5.44
C ILE A 103 10.43 -13.60 4.34
N LYS A 104 10.41 -12.53 3.53
CA LYS A 104 9.61 -12.46 2.30
C LYS A 104 10.36 -13.18 1.18
N VAL A 105 9.84 -14.30 0.73
CA VAL A 105 10.36 -15.08 -0.39
C VAL A 105 9.55 -14.72 -1.64
N VAL A 106 10.17 -13.95 -2.53
CA VAL A 106 9.55 -13.44 -3.76
C VAL A 106 9.46 -14.55 -4.79
N ARG A 107 8.37 -14.60 -5.57
CA ARG A 107 8.20 -15.59 -6.65
C ARG A 107 9.37 -15.56 -7.66
N SER A 108 9.69 -16.72 -8.23
CA SER A 108 10.74 -16.94 -9.23
C SER A 108 10.36 -16.44 -10.62
N ILE A 109 9.78 -15.23 -10.69
CA ILE A 109 9.28 -14.60 -11.91
C ILE A 109 10.02 -13.29 -12.10
N HIS A 110 10.62 -13.09 -13.26
CA HIS A 110 11.52 -11.96 -13.56
C HIS A 110 10.95 -10.60 -13.14
N LYS A 111 9.73 -10.26 -13.57
CA LYS A 111 9.07 -8.98 -13.18
C LYS A 111 8.93 -8.77 -11.67
N TYR A 112 8.72 -9.85 -10.89
CA TYR A 112 8.58 -9.75 -9.44
C TYR A 112 9.94 -9.64 -8.75
N ARG A 113 10.97 -10.29 -9.30
CA ARG A 113 12.35 -10.15 -8.82
C ARG A 113 12.88 -8.73 -9.05
N ASP A 114 12.65 -8.16 -10.22
CA ASP A 114 13.07 -6.78 -10.53
C ASP A 114 12.37 -5.79 -9.61
N ALA A 115 11.05 -5.96 -9.39
CA ALA A 115 10.30 -5.16 -8.44
C ALA A 115 10.81 -5.31 -6.99
N ALA A 116 11.21 -6.53 -6.59
CA ALA A 116 11.77 -6.77 -5.26
C ALA A 116 13.13 -6.08 -5.07
N MET A 117 13.95 -5.94 -6.11
CA MET A 117 15.20 -5.18 -6.01
C MET A 117 14.97 -3.69 -5.82
N ILE A 118 13.92 -3.13 -6.44
CA ILE A 118 13.47 -1.75 -6.19
C ILE A 118 13.00 -1.61 -4.73
N GLU A 119 12.23 -2.57 -4.22
CA GLU A 119 11.79 -2.60 -2.82
C GLU A 119 12.99 -2.65 -1.84
N VAL A 120 14.00 -3.48 -2.11
CA VAL A 120 15.23 -3.56 -1.32
C VAL A 120 15.95 -2.21 -1.28
N ASP A 121 16.12 -1.54 -2.43
CA ASP A 121 16.78 -0.22 -2.49
C ASP A 121 16.01 0.84 -1.68
N ILE A 122 14.68 0.88 -1.80
CA ILE A 122 13.83 1.78 -1.01
C ILE A 122 14.00 1.49 0.49
N LEU A 123 13.90 0.23 0.91
CA LEU A 123 14.04 -0.18 2.31
C LEU A 123 15.43 0.18 2.88
N GLN A 124 16.49 0.00 2.10
CA GLN A 124 17.84 0.39 2.50
C GLN A 124 17.99 1.91 2.65
N ARG A 125 17.33 2.72 1.82
CA ARG A 125 17.30 4.18 1.96
C ARG A 125 16.50 4.60 3.20
N VAL A 126 15.37 3.96 3.46
CA VAL A 126 14.56 4.21 4.66
C VAL A 126 15.32 3.85 5.93
N ALA A 127 16.05 2.73 5.95
CA ALA A 127 16.87 2.31 7.08
C ALA A 127 18.00 3.31 7.43
N LYS A 128 18.48 4.09 6.45
CA LYS A 128 19.48 5.16 6.68
C LYS A 128 18.88 6.45 7.26
N ASN A 129 17.56 6.64 7.17
CA ASN A 129 16.88 7.81 7.69
C ASN A 129 16.37 7.51 9.10
N GLU A 130 17.10 7.95 10.13
CA GLU A 130 16.78 7.68 11.55
C GLU A 130 15.36 8.13 11.96
N LYS A 131 14.83 9.20 11.34
CA LYS A 131 13.47 9.67 11.63
C LYS A 131 12.41 8.73 11.03
N ALA A 132 12.66 8.22 9.83
CA ALA A 132 11.76 7.28 9.16
C ALA A 132 11.89 5.85 9.70
N SER A 133 13.08 5.46 10.16
CA SER A 133 13.36 4.11 10.64
C SER A 133 12.53 3.72 11.86
N SER A 134 12.13 4.67 12.70
CA SER A 134 11.35 4.39 13.91
C SER A 134 9.92 3.88 13.66
N ARG A 135 9.33 4.13 12.48
CA ARG A 135 7.93 3.78 12.16
C ARG A 135 7.77 2.92 10.90
N CYS A 136 8.84 2.71 10.14
CA CYS A 136 8.86 1.83 8.99
C CYS A 136 9.53 0.49 9.33
N VAL A 137 9.08 -0.58 8.69
CA VAL A 137 9.66 -1.92 8.88
C VAL A 137 11.16 -1.93 8.56
N GLN A 138 11.97 -2.53 9.42
CA GLN A 138 13.42 -2.58 9.23
C GLN A 138 13.85 -3.81 8.42
N ILE A 139 14.55 -3.55 7.32
CA ILE A 139 15.29 -4.58 6.60
C ILE A 139 16.56 -4.94 7.38
N ARG A 140 16.75 -6.24 7.63
CA ARG A 140 17.92 -6.79 8.32
C ARG A 140 18.97 -7.29 7.33
N ASN A 141 18.52 -7.92 6.25
CA ASN A 141 19.36 -8.45 5.19
C ASN A 141 18.51 -8.76 3.94
N TRP A 142 19.15 -9.08 2.82
CA TRP A 142 18.51 -9.72 1.68
C TRP A 142 19.49 -10.66 0.98
N PHE A 143 18.98 -11.66 0.27
CA PHE A 143 19.80 -12.60 -0.50
C PHE A 143 19.00 -13.22 -1.65
N ASP A 144 19.68 -13.66 -2.70
CA ASP A 144 19.08 -14.51 -3.74
C ASP A 144 19.22 -15.98 -3.33
N TYR A 145 18.10 -16.71 -3.34
CA TYR A 145 18.05 -18.12 -3.02
C TYR A 145 17.21 -18.88 -4.03
N ARG A 146 17.85 -19.78 -4.77
CA ARG A 146 17.24 -20.61 -5.82
C ARG A 146 16.42 -19.78 -6.82
N ASN A 147 16.91 -18.61 -7.20
CA ASN A 147 16.23 -17.67 -8.10
C ASN A 147 15.04 -16.91 -7.45
N HIS A 148 14.92 -16.95 -6.13
CA HIS A 148 13.99 -16.13 -5.34
C HIS A 148 14.75 -15.02 -4.62
N ILE A 149 14.27 -13.79 -4.74
CA ILE A 149 14.74 -12.70 -3.88
C ILE A 149 14.11 -12.89 -2.50
N CYS A 150 14.96 -13.09 -1.49
CA CYS A 150 14.57 -13.25 -0.10
C CYS A 150 14.93 -11.98 0.67
N ILE A 151 13.93 -11.30 1.23
CA ILE A 151 14.12 -10.07 2.03
C ILE A 151 13.85 -10.41 3.49
N VAL A 152 14.82 -10.15 4.36
CA VAL A 152 14.76 -10.45 5.80
C VAL A 152 14.37 -9.19 6.55
N PHE A 153 13.28 -9.27 7.29
CA PHE A 153 12.76 -8.20 8.15
C PHE A 153 12.82 -8.63 9.61
N GLU A 154 12.76 -7.65 10.50
CA GLU A 154 12.36 -7.94 11.88
C GLU A 154 10.97 -8.57 11.92
N LYS A 155 10.74 -9.45 12.90
CA LYS A 155 9.42 -10.02 13.12
C LYS A 155 8.58 -9.05 13.96
N LEU A 156 7.47 -8.59 13.38
CA LEU A 156 6.48 -7.77 14.06
C LEU A 156 5.25 -8.58 14.48
N GLY A 157 4.33 -7.92 15.20
CA GLY A 157 3.05 -8.49 15.60
C GLY A 157 2.04 -8.60 14.45
N PRO A 158 0.77 -8.93 14.76
CA PRO A 158 -0.32 -8.98 13.79
C PRO A 158 -0.56 -7.63 13.10
N SER A 159 -1.10 -7.67 11.89
CA SER A 159 -1.54 -6.45 11.21
C SER A 159 -2.75 -5.82 11.91
N LEU A 160 -3.01 -4.53 11.66
CA LEU A 160 -4.23 -3.86 12.17
C LEU A 160 -5.51 -4.59 11.73
N PHE A 161 -5.54 -5.14 10.51
CA PHE A 161 -6.65 -5.94 10.00
C PHE A 161 -6.83 -7.24 10.81
N ASP A 162 -5.74 -7.97 11.11
CA ASP A 162 -5.81 -9.18 11.93
C ASP A 162 -6.33 -8.87 13.33
N PHE A 163 -5.92 -7.73 13.90
CA PHE A 163 -6.42 -7.29 15.21
C PHE A 163 -7.91 -6.96 15.15
N LEU A 164 -8.35 -6.18 14.15
CA LEU A 164 -9.75 -5.83 13.96
C LEU A 164 -10.62 -7.08 13.81
N LYS A 165 -10.18 -8.04 13.00
CA LYS A 165 -10.84 -9.35 12.82
C LYS A 165 -10.93 -10.14 14.13
N ARG A 166 -9.85 -10.20 14.93
CA ARG A 166 -9.86 -10.86 16.25
C ARG A 166 -10.81 -10.19 17.23
N ASN A 167 -10.96 -8.88 17.14
CA ASN A 167 -11.92 -8.10 17.92
C ASN A 167 -13.34 -8.11 17.31
N LYS A 168 -13.63 -9.06 16.40
CA LYS A 168 -14.92 -9.21 15.72
C LYS A 168 -15.39 -7.93 15.01
N TYR A 169 -14.44 -7.16 14.47
CA TYR A 169 -14.67 -5.88 13.82
C TYR A 169 -15.36 -4.85 14.71
N SER A 170 -15.16 -4.93 16.03
CA SER A 170 -15.64 -3.90 16.94
C SER A 170 -14.79 -2.64 16.77
N PRO A 171 -15.43 -1.44 16.67
CA PRO A 171 -14.74 -0.15 16.61
C PRO A 171 -13.67 0.03 17.69
N PHE A 172 -12.58 0.70 17.34
CA PHE A 172 -11.59 1.12 18.32
C PHE A 172 -12.03 2.38 19.07
N PRO A 173 -11.68 2.52 20.36
CA PRO A 173 -11.72 3.80 21.07
C PRO A 173 -11.00 4.89 20.29
N VAL A 174 -11.57 6.10 20.28
CA VAL A 174 -11.04 7.24 19.51
C VAL A 174 -9.59 7.58 19.86
N ASP A 175 -9.18 7.34 21.09
CA ASP A 175 -7.80 7.59 21.55
C ASP A 175 -6.79 6.64 20.91
N LEU A 176 -7.17 5.37 20.70
CA LEU A 176 -6.33 4.42 19.96
C LEU A 176 -6.29 4.79 18.48
N VAL A 177 -7.42 5.22 17.90
CA VAL A 177 -7.44 5.72 16.52
C VAL A 177 -6.56 6.95 16.35
N ARG A 178 -6.57 7.87 17.33
CA ARG A 178 -5.67 9.03 17.37
C ARG A 178 -4.22 8.59 17.38
N GLU A 179 -3.87 7.64 18.24
CA GLU A 179 -2.50 7.16 18.31
C GLU A 179 -2.07 6.47 17.00
N PHE A 180 -2.86 5.54 16.47
CA PHE A 180 -2.55 4.90 15.18
C PHE A 180 -2.45 5.92 14.03
N GLY A 181 -3.36 6.88 13.95
CA GLY A 181 -3.33 7.94 12.95
C GLY A 181 -2.08 8.81 13.02
N ARG A 182 -1.65 9.16 14.24
CA ARG A 182 -0.41 9.91 14.44
C ARG A 182 0.79 9.13 13.93
N GLN A 183 0.91 7.84 14.28
CA GLN A 183 2.05 7.01 13.85
C GLN A 183 2.08 6.82 12.32
N LEU A 184 0.92 6.62 11.69
CA LEU A 184 0.81 6.51 10.23
C LEU A 184 1.25 7.80 9.55
N LEU A 185 0.77 8.97 10.02
CA LEU A 185 1.14 10.25 9.45
C LEU A 185 2.62 10.60 9.67
N GLU A 186 3.17 10.29 10.85
CA GLU A 186 4.61 10.43 11.14
C GLU A 186 5.45 9.61 10.15
N SER A 187 5.06 8.35 9.88
CA SER A 187 5.78 7.49 8.95
C SER A 187 5.87 8.10 7.54
N VAL A 188 4.74 8.58 7.00
CA VAL A 188 4.68 9.21 5.68
C VAL A 188 5.44 10.54 5.67
N ALA A 189 5.30 11.36 6.72
CA ALA A 189 6.00 12.63 6.83
C ALA A 189 7.54 12.46 6.82
N CYS A 190 8.04 11.44 7.51
CA CYS A 190 9.48 11.18 7.65
C CYS A 190 10.14 10.67 6.36
N LEU A 191 9.38 10.09 5.42
CA LEU A 191 9.91 9.68 4.12
C LEU A 191 10.28 10.88 3.23
N GLY A 192 9.82 12.08 3.59
CA GLY A 192 10.09 13.32 2.84
C GLY A 192 9.28 13.44 1.55
N TRP A 193 8.40 12.48 1.27
CA TRP A 193 7.57 12.41 0.06
C TRP A 193 6.12 12.53 0.55
N SER A 194 5.41 13.60 0.16
CA SER A 194 4.00 13.77 0.51
C SER A 194 3.16 13.39 -0.70
N TYR A 195 2.70 12.14 -0.77
CA TYR A 195 1.73 11.75 -1.79
C TYR A 195 0.31 11.87 -1.27
N PRO A 196 -0.54 12.66 -1.94
CA PRO A 196 -1.94 12.73 -1.58
C PRO A 196 -2.64 11.36 -1.58
N CYS A 197 -2.20 10.39 -2.39
CA CYS A 197 -2.79 9.04 -2.39
C CYS A 197 -2.64 8.32 -1.05
N ASP A 198 -1.49 8.46 -0.39
CA ASP A 198 -1.23 7.81 0.89
C ASP A 198 -2.11 8.43 1.98
N LEU A 199 -2.32 9.75 1.92
CA LEU A 199 -3.15 10.47 2.87
C LEU A 199 -4.65 10.16 2.70
N TRP A 200 -5.09 9.91 1.47
CA TRP A 200 -6.42 9.35 1.22
C TRP A 200 -6.56 7.95 1.84
N SER A 201 -5.55 7.08 1.63
CA SER A 201 -5.54 5.72 2.20
C SER A 201 -5.55 5.74 3.72
N ILE A 202 -4.78 6.63 4.35
CA ILE A 202 -4.82 6.85 5.80
C ILE A 202 -6.22 7.29 6.23
N GLY A 203 -6.87 8.21 5.51
CA GLY A 203 -8.26 8.58 5.77
C GLY A 203 -9.21 7.38 5.76
N CYS A 204 -9.10 6.49 4.78
CA CYS A 204 -9.88 5.24 4.72
C CYS A 204 -9.59 4.30 5.91
N ILE A 205 -8.31 4.11 6.26
CA ILE A 205 -7.89 3.26 7.40
C ILE A 205 -8.49 3.81 8.70
N LEU A 206 -8.43 5.12 8.92
CA LEU A 206 -8.97 5.74 10.14
C LEU A 206 -10.48 5.56 10.25
N VAL A 207 -11.22 5.66 9.14
CA VAL A 207 -12.66 5.36 9.13
C VAL A 207 -12.90 3.90 9.50
N GLU A 208 -12.16 2.96 8.89
CA GLU A 208 -12.29 1.52 9.17
C GLU A 208 -11.98 1.18 10.63
N LEU A 209 -10.99 1.82 11.24
CA LEU A 209 -10.70 1.64 12.68
C LEU A 209 -11.83 2.20 13.56
N CYS A 210 -12.53 3.24 13.13
CA CYS A 210 -13.65 3.85 13.86
C CYS A 210 -14.99 3.14 13.69
N SER A 211 -15.21 2.47 12.56
CA SER A 211 -16.50 1.82 12.25
C SER A 211 -16.42 0.29 12.35
N GLY A 212 -15.23 -0.28 12.20
CA GLY A 212 -15.02 -1.71 11.98
C GLY A 212 -15.30 -2.18 10.56
N GLU A 213 -15.74 -1.29 9.67
CA GLU A 213 -16.12 -1.60 8.29
C GLU A 213 -15.24 -0.82 7.30
N ALA A 214 -14.77 -1.50 6.26
CA ALA A 214 -14.04 -0.85 5.18
C ALA A 214 -14.91 0.24 4.54
N LEU A 215 -14.35 1.47 4.42
CA LEU A 215 -15.11 2.63 3.97
C LEU A 215 -15.73 2.45 2.56
N PHE A 216 -14.97 1.84 1.64
CA PHE A 216 -15.41 1.58 0.26
C PHE A 216 -15.18 0.11 -0.09
N GLN A 217 -16.20 -0.73 0.13
CA GLN A 217 -16.10 -2.16 -0.12
C GLN A 217 -16.61 -2.53 -1.53
N THR A 218 -15.74 -2.38 -2.53
CA THR A 218 -16.07 -2.70 -3.92
C THR A 218 -14.83 -3.06 -4.74
N HIS A 219 -15.05 -3.79 -5.83
CA HIS A 219 -14.05 -4.13 -6.85
C HIS A 219 -14.41 -3.55 -8.23
N GLU A 220 -15.39 -2.64 -8.32
CA GLU A 220 -15.84 -2.03 -9.57
C GLU A 220 -15.73 -0.50 -9.49
N ASN A 221 -15.18 0.12 -10.53
CA ASN A 221 -14.78 1.52 -10.52
C ASN A 221 -15.96 2.49 -10.46
N LEU A 222 -17.06 2.22 -11.18
CA LEU A 222 -18.24 3.10 -11.18
C LEU A 222 -18.98 3.04 -9.83
N GLU A 223 -19.14 1.83 -9.28
CA GLU A 223 -19.64 1.62 -7.93
C GLU A 223 -18.76 2.34 -6.91
N HIS A 224 -17.43 2.25 -7.03
CA HIS A 224 -16.50 2.96 -6.15
C HIS A 224 -16.71 4.47 -6.19
N LEU A 225 -16.82 5.07 -7.37
CA LEU A 225 -17.12 6.50 -7.52
C LEU A 225 -18.47 6.87 -6.91
N ALA A 226 -19.48 5.99 -7.06
CA ALA A 226 -20.80 6.22 -6.48
C ALA A 226 -20.79 6.12 -4.95
N MET A 227 -20.01 5.19 -4.37
CA MET A 227 -19.78 5.12 -2.93
C MET A 227 -19.07 6.37 -2.42
N MET A 228 -18.05 6.86 -3.14
CA MET A 228 -17.39 8.13 -2.81
C MET A 228 -18.37 9.30 -2.81
N GLU A 229 -19.17 9.47 -3.88
CA GLU A 229 -20.18 10.53 -3.94
C GLU A 229 -21.20 10.46 -2.82
N ARG A 230 -21.61 9.24 -2.44
CA ARG A 230 -22.55 9.00 -1.36
C ARG A 230 -22.01 9.43 0.00
N VAL A 231 -20.75 9.10 0.29
CA VAL A 231 -20.11 9.36 1.58
C VAL A 231 -19.66 10.82 1.72
N LEU A 232 -19.03 11.37 0.67
CA LEU A 232 -18.28 12.63 0.71
C LEU A 232 -19.00 13.79 0.01
N GLY A 233 -20.07 13.53 -0.73
CA GLY A 233 -20.72 14.51 -1.59
C GLY A 233 -20.20 14.49 -3.02
N PRO A 234 -20.72 15.37 -3.90
CA PRO A 234 -20.50 15.29 -5.35
C PRO A 234 -19.04 15.38 -5.75
N LEU A 235 -18.67 14.68 -6.83
CA LEU A 235 -17.33 14.80 -7.43
C LEU A 235 -17.13 16.23 -7.98
N PRO A 236 -15.97 16.87 -7.75
CA PRO A 236 -15.71 18.20 -8.29
C PRO A 236 -15.70 18.21 -9.82
N GLU A 237 -16.45 19.14 -10.43
CA GLU A 237 -16.62 19.22 -11.88
C GLU A 237 -15.29 19.38 -12.62
N HIS A 238 -14.38 20.19 -12.09
CA HIS A 238 -13.06 20.39 -12.72
C HIS A 238 -12.23 19.11 -12.77
N MET A 239 -12.42 18.17 -11.84
CA MET A 239 -11.76 16.87 -11.88
C MET A 239 -12.39 15.95 -12.93
N ILE A 240 -13.71 16.01 -13.12
CA ILE A 240 -14.42 15.26 -14.16
C ILE A 240 -13.97 15.73 -15.54
N LEU A 241 -13.92 17.05 -15.76
CA LEU A 241 -13.50 17.66 -17.02
C LEU A 241 -12.03 17.36 -17.38
N ARG A 242 -11.17 17.21 -16.37
CA ARG A 242 -9.75 16.85 -16.55
C ARG A 242 -9.50 15.34 -16.62
N ALA A 243 -10.53 14.52 -16.40
CA ALA A 243 -10.38 13.08 -16.43
C ALA A 243 -9.95 12.61 -17.83
N ASN A 244 -9.17 11.53 -17.88
CA ASN A 244 -8.74 10.99 -19.17
C ASN A 244 -9.93 10.41 -19.95
N ARG A 245 -9.76 10.21 -21.26
CA ARG A 245 -10.80 9.65 -22.14
C ARG A 245 -11.34 8.29 -21.67
N GLY A 246 -10.54 7.51 -20.95
CA GLY A 246 -10.96 6.23 -20.39
C GLY A 246 -12.01 6.35 -19.28
N ALA A 247 -12.10 7.51 -18.63
CA ALA A 247 -13.05 7.79 -17.57
C ALA A 247 -14.41 8.31 -18.07
N GLU A 248 -14.51 8.72 -19.35
CA GLU A 248 -15.76 9.27 -19.92
C GLU A 248 -16.96 8.33 -19.76
N LYS A 249 -16.73 7.00 -19.83
CA LYS A 249 -17.75 5.96 -19.62
C LYS A 249 -18.43 6.03 -18.24
N TYR A 250 -17.78 6.62 -17.25
CA TYR A 250 -18.30 6.75 -15.89
C TYR A 250 -19.18 7.99 -15.70
N PHE A 251 -19.23 8.91 -16.68
CA PHE A 251 -19.95 10.17 -16.56
C PHE A 251 -20.99 10.34 -17.67
N ARG A 252 -22.13 10.92 -17.32
CA ARG A 252 -23.15 11.36 -18.28
C ARG A 252 -22.98 12.83 -18.59
N ARG A 253 -23.06 13.16 -19.88
CA ARG A 253 -22.99 14.54 -20.39
C ARG A 253 -21.76 15.31 -19.86
N GLY A 254 -20.68 14.60 -19.55
CA GLY A 254 -19.40 15.17 -19.09
C GLY A 254 -19.37 15.80 -17.70
N SER A 255 -20.44 15.73 -16.90
CA SER A 255 -20.51 16.48 -15.62
C SER A 255 -21.13 15.72 -14.44
N ARG A 256 -21.87 14.62 -14.67
CA ARG A 256 -22.50 13.84 -13.59
C ARG A 256 -22.11 12.39 -13.67
N LEU A 257 -21.98 11.73 -12.52
CA LEU A 257 -21.72 10.30 -12.48
C LEU A 257 -22.85 9.52 -13.17
N ASN A 258 -22.49 8.48 -13.93
CA ASN A 258 -23.42 7.58 -14.61
C ASN A 258 -24.06 6.60 -13.62
N TRP A 259 -24.75 7.10 -12.60
CA TRP A 259 -25.30 6.31 -11.50
C TRP A 259 -26.74 6.74 -11.17
N PRO A 260 -27.68 5.81 -10.88
CA PRO A 260 -27.51 4.35 -10.76
C PRO A 260 -27.63 3.56 -12.08
N GLU A 261 -27.97 4.18 -13.20
CA GLU A 261 -28.32 3.42 -14.43
C GLU A 261 -27.10 2.82 -15.14
N GLY A 262 -25.88 3.23 -14.79
CA GLY A 262 -24.65 2.53 -15.19
C GLY A 262 -24.24 1.39 -14.24
N ALA A 263 -24.97 1.16 -13.14
CA ALA A 263 -24.63 0.12 -12.17
C ALA A 263 -24.67 -1.29 -12.80
N VAL A 264 -23.73 -2.13 -12.38
CA VAL A 264 -23.60 -3.51 -12.89
C VAL A 264 -24.71 -4.44 -12.40
N SER A 265 -25.37 -4.12 -11.27
CA SER A 265 -26.42 -4.95 -10.68
C SER A 265 -27.31 -4.17 -9.70
N ARG A 266 -28.45 -4.76 -9.32
CA ARG A 266 -29.32 -4.19 -8.26
C ARG A 266 -28.66 -4.27 -6.88
N GLU A 267 -27.83 -5.29 -6.66
CA GLU A 267 -27.04 -5.49 -5.45
C GLU A 267 -26.06 -4.32 -5.27
N SER A 268 -25.41 -3.91 -6.35
CA SER A 268 -24.50 -2.76 -6.37
C SER A 268 -25.23 -1.46 -6.00
N ILE A 269 -26.42 -1.25 -6.57
CA ILE A 269 -27.29 -0.10 -6.20
C ILE A 269 -27.65 -0.12 -4.71
N ARG A 270 -27.99 -1.30 -4.17
CA ARG A 270 -28.33 -1.45 -2.73
C ARG A 270 -27.12 -1.19 -1.84
N ALA A 271 -25.94 -1.67 -2.21
CA ALA A 271 -24.71 -1.47 -1.46
C ALA A 271 -24.39 0.02 -1.30
N VAL A 272 -24.40 0.78 -2.40
CA VAL A 272 -24.18 2.25 -2.34
C VAL A 272 -25.27 2.95 -1.52
N LYS A 273 -26.54 2.57 -1.69
CA LYS A 273 -27.65 3.19 -0.93
C LYS A 273 -27.53 2.98 0.58
N LYS A 274 -26.98 1.85 1.02
CA LYS A 274 -26.80 1.52 2.44
C LYS A 274 -25.75 2.40 3.13
N LEU A 275 -24.79 2.94 2.38
CA LEU A 275 -23.76 3.81 2.96
C LEU A 275 -24.38 5.10 3.50
N ASP A 276 -23.89 5.50 4.67
CA ASP A 276 -24.19 6.79 5.29
C ASP A 276 -23.18 7.86 4.87
N ARG A 277 -23.50 9.13 5.16
CA ARG A 277 -22.53 10.22 5.02
C ARG A 277 -21.42 10.07 6.07
N LEU A 278 -20.21 10.50 5.75
CA LEU A 278 -19.03 10.39 6.64
C LEU A 278 -19.31 10.80 8.09
N LYS A 279 -20.00 11.94 8.27
CA LYS A 279 -20.36 12.47 9.59
C LYS A 279 -21.21 11.49 10.42
N LEU A 280 -22.15 10.78 9.78
CA LEU A 280 -23.08 9.85 10.44
C LEU A 280 -22.40 8.52 10.75
N MET A 281 -21.45 8.08 9.91
CA MET A 281 -20.70 6.84 10.15
C MET A 281 -19.89 6.87 11.46
N ILE A 282 -19.47 8.06 11.89
CA ILE A 282 -18.59 8.26 13.06
C ILE A 282 -19.37 8.76 14.28
N SER A 283 -20.53 9.39 14.05
CA SER A 283 -21.35 10.01 15.09
C SER A 283 -22.54 9.12 15.47
N GLN A 284 -22.35 8.21 16.41
CA GLN A 284 -23.48 7.63 17.16
C GLN A 284 -23.81 8.47 18.39
N HIS A 285 -22.80 9.01 19.09
CA HIS A 285 -22.92 9.98 20.19
C HIS A 285 -21.89 11.11 20.01
N VAL A 286 -22.27 12.36 20.29
CA VAL A 286 -21.46 13.56 20.01
C VAL A 286 -20.55 13.85 21.21
N ASP A 287 -19.25 13.60 21.06
CA ASP A 287 -18.20 14.11 21.95
C ASP A 287 -17.19 14.93 21.12
N SER A 288 -16.53 15.91 21.74
CA SER A 288 -15.62 16.89 21.11
C SER A 288 -14.50 16.22 20.32
N SER A 289 -13.96 15.11 20.84
CA SER A 289 -12.93 14.29 20.19
C SER A 289 -13.37 13.73 18.83
N ARG A 290 -14.64 13.34 18.68
CA ARG A 290 -15.17 12.82 17.41
C ARG A 290 -15.41 13.92 16.38
N SER A 291 -15.75 15.14 16.83
CA SER A 291 -15.90 16.29 15.95
C SER A 291 -14.57 16.65 15.26
N SER A 292 -13.48 16.73 16.04
CA SER A 292 -12.15 17.00 15.48
C SER A 292 -11.61 15.87 14.60
N LEU A 293 -11.99 14.62 14.87
CA LEU A 293 -11.69 13.49 13.96
C LEU A 293 -12.41 13.64 12.61
N ILE A 294 -13.71 13.97 12.62
CA ILE A 294 -14.49 14.14 11.39
C ILE A 294 -13.89 15.25 10.52
N ASP A 295 -13.46 16.35 11.13
CA ASP A 295 -12.79 17.46 10.45
C ASP A 295 -11.46 17.01 9.81
N LEU A 296 -10.63 16.27 10.55
CA LEU A 296 -9.40 15.68 10.01
C LEU A 296 -9.69 14.79 8.79
N LEU A 297 -10.70 13.92 8.89
CA LEU A 297 -11.07 12.98 7.84
C LEU A 297 -11.60 13.70 6.59
N HIS A 298 -12.35 14.78 6.74
CA HIS A 298 -12.74 15.62 5.60
C HIS A 298 -11.51 16.22 4.90
N GLY A 299 -10.47 16.61 5.65
CA GLY A 299 -9.22 17.08 5.08
C GLY A 299 -8.41 16.00 4.36
N LEU A 300 -8.36 14.78 4.90
CA LEU A 300 -7.66 13.62 4.30
C LEU A 300 -8.41 13.04 3.09
N LEU A 301 -9.74 13.08 3.10
CA LEU A 301 -10.62 12.53 2.06
C LEU A 301 -11.11 13.59 1.07
N LYS A 302 -10.44 14.74 0.97
CA LYS A 302 -10.70 15.69 -0.13
C LYS A 302 -10.43 15.02 -1.48
N TYR A 303 -11.34 15.21 -2.44
CA TYR A 303 -11.20 14.67 -3.79
C TYR A 303 -9.96 15.20 -4.51
N ASP A 304 -9.80 16.53 -4.54
CA ASP A 304 -8.68 17.17 -5.20
C ASP A 304 -7.39 16.90 -4.41
N PRO A 305 -6.39 16.21 -5.01
CA PRO A 305 -5.11 15.96 -4.36
C PRO A 305 -4.36 17.22 -3.91
N SER A 306 -4.56 18.36 -4.59
CA SER A 306 -3.89 19.62 -4.28
C SER A 306 -4.50 20.35 -3.08
N GLU A 307 -5.76 20.08 -2.77
CA GLU A 307 -6.43 20.64 -1.60
C GLU A 307 -6.37 19.72 -0.38
N ARG A 308 -6.01 18.45 -0.57
CA ARG A 308 -5.92 17.45 0.49
C ARG A 308 -4.84 17.85 1.50
N LEU A 309 -5.11 17.62 2.78
CA LEU A 309 -4.11 17.82 3.83
C LEU A 309 -2.83 17.06 3.48
N THR A 310 -1.67 17.70 3.66
CA THR A 310 -0.36 17.03 3.70
C THR A 310 -0.16 16.33 5.04
N ALA A 311 0.84 15.43 5.13
CA ALA A 311 1.13 14.71 6.38
C ALA A 311 1.45 15.68 7.54
N TRP A 312 2.22 16.74 7.26
CA TRP A 312 2.56 17.77 8.26
C TRP A 312 1.36 18.61 8.69
N GLN A 313 0.47 18.98 7.77
CA GLN A 313 -0.76 19.69 8.12
C GLN A 313 -1.68 18.81 8.97
N ALA A 314 -1.81 17.53 8.60
CA ALA A 314 -2.59 16.56 9.34
C ALA A 314 -2.04 16.33 10.76
N LEU A 315 -0.72 16.20 10.95
CA LEU A 315 -0.10 16.08 12.27
C LEU A 315 -0.33 17.31 13.16
N ASN A 316 -0.46 18.49 12.56
CA ASN A 316 -0.75 19.75 13.27
C ASN A 316 -2.24 19.98 13.52
N HIS A 317 -3.10 19.06 13.14
CA HIS A 317 -4.55 19.17 13.28
C HIS A 317 -4.98 19.13 14.76
N PRO A 318 -6.04 19.86 15.16
CA PRO A 318 -6.56 19.85 16.54
C PRO A 318 -6.82 18.46 17.13
N PHE A 319 -7.19 17.50 16.27
CA PHE A 319 -7.40 16.10 16.66
C PHE A 319 -6.19 15.49 17.39
N PHE A 320 -4.96 15.85 17.01
CA PHE A 320 -3.73 15.34 17.64
C PHE A 320 -3.17 16.25 18.74
N LYS A 321 -3.73 17.46 18.91
CA LYS A 321 -3.24 18.46 19.87
C LYS A 321 -3.95 18.40 21.22
N CYS A 322 -5.18 17.89 21.26
CA CYS A 322 -5.93 17.80 22.51
C CYS A 322 -5.47 16.57 23.30
N PRO A 323 -4.89 16.73 24.51
CA PRO A 323 -4.68 15.60 25.41
C PRO A 323 -6.05 15.03 25.83
N THR A 324 -6.09 13.72 26.04
CA THR A 324 -7.21 13.05 26.73
C THR A 324 -7.38 13.55 28.15
#